data_AF-A0A382QJM8-F1
#
_entry.id   AF-A0A382QJM8-F1
#
_cell.length_a   1.000
_cell.length_b   1.000
_cell.length_c   1.000
_cell.angle_alpha   90.00
_cell.angle_beta   90.00
_cell.angle_gamma   90.00
#
_symmetry.space_group_name_H-M   'P 1'
#
loop_
_entity.id
_entity.type
_entity.pdbx_description
1 polymer ?
#
loop_
_entity_poly.entity_id
_entity_poly.type
_entity_poly.pdbx_seq_one_letter_code
_entity_poly.pdbx_strand_id
1 'polypeptide(L)'
;MSIKDGLTILVSVQACELELKCIDSEIADVERERAAAHAEIEAAEGEVDAIRAALEDARSVAKRLDMDLKSAEEKVVKFNDHMLAVKTNEELWAIQEEIGYAERAVSAVETKILEQLENEDSLKVSIGKKNSELAHVRESVDAAIAVANHKEAELISVKAKADDTLSSLQERIPEDLMKKYGNIKMV
;
A
#
# COMPACT_ATOMS: atom_id res chain seq x y z
N MET A 1 36.16 51.20 0.48
CA MET A 1 36.18 49.77 0.11
C MET A 1 36.85 49.66 -1.25
N SER A 2 37.92 48.87 -1.40
CA SER A 2 38.56 48.72 -2.71
C SER A 2 37.64 47.90 -3.63
N ILE A 3 37.64 48.16 -4.95
CA ILE A 3 36.90 47.35 -5.94
C ILE A 3 37.26 45.86 -5.82
N LYS A 4 38.52 45.57 -5.46
CA LYS A 4 39.01 44.22 -5.18
C LYS A 4 38.33 43.56 -3.98
N ASP A 5 38.06 44.33 -2.93
CA ASP A 5 37.38 43.84 -1.72
C ASP A 5 35.92 43.52 -2.02
N GLY A 6 35.24 44.38 -2.80
CA GLY A 6 33.86 44.16 -3.22
C GLY A 6 33.69 42.93 -4.13
N LEU A 7 34.63 42.70 -5.05
CA LEU A 7 34.65 41.48 -5.89
C LEU A 7 34.90 40.21 -5.08
N THR A 8 35.77 40.27 -4.07
CA THR A 8 36.06 39.12 -3.19
C THR A 8 34.81 38.73 -2.39
N ILE A 9 34.06 39.70 -1.89
CA ILE A 9 32.80 39.44 -1.17
C ILE A 9 31.72 38.91 -2.13
N LEU A 10 31.69 39.38 -3.38
CA LEU A 10 30.74 38.88 -4.38
C LEU A 10 30.97 37.39 -4.70
N VAL A 11 32.23 36.97 -4.81
CA VAL A 11 32.58 35.55 -4.97
C VAL A 11 32.11 34.73 -3.76
N SER A 12 32.25 35.26 -2.53
CA SER A 12 31.74 34.56 -1.34
C SER A 12 30.22 34.48 -1.29
N VAL A 13 29.49 35.51 -1.76
CA VAL A 13 28.03 35.45 -1.88
C VAL A 13 27.62 34.39 -2.90
N GLN A 14 28.28 34.34 -4.06
CA GLN A 14 28.00 33.32 -5.06
C GLN A 14 28.28 31.90 -4.54
N ALA A 15 29.36 31.71 -3.77
CA ALA A 15 29.66 30.43 -3.14
C ALA A 15 28.56 30.01 -2.13
N CYS A 16 28.15 30.90 -1.23
CA CYS A 16 27.04 30.62 -0.31
C CYS A 16 25.71 30.34 -1.05
N GLU A 17 25.41 31.06 -2.12
CA GLU A 17 24.21 30.80 -2.93
C GLU A 17 24.23 29.43 -3.63
N LEU A 18 25.40 28.95 -4.04
CA LEU A 18 25.57 27.61 -4.60
C LEU A 18 25.43 26.55 -3.51
N GLU A 19 26.03 26.77 -2.33
CA GLU A 19 25.89 25.89 -1.18
C GLU A 19 24.43 25.74 -0.75
N LEU A 20 23.68 26.85 -0.67
CA LEU A 20 22.24 26.83 -0.37
C LEU A 20 21.44 26.02 -1.40
N LYS A 21 21.75 26.18 -2.70
CA LYS A 21 21.11 25.38 -3.75
C LYS A 21 21.40 23.89 -3.62
N CYS A 22 22.64 23.53 -3.26
CA CYS A 22 22.99 22.13 -3.01
C CYS A 22 22.21 21.59 -1.80
N ILE A 23 22.15 22.33 -0.70
CA ILE A 23 21.38 21.95 0.49
C ILE A 23 19.89 21.78 0.17
N ASP A 24 19.32 22.69 -0.62
CA ASP A 24 17.93 22.58 -1.08
C ASP A 24 17.68 21.33 -1.93
N SER A 25 18.62 20.98 -2.82
CA SER A 25 18.52 19.73 -3.58
C SER A 25 18.63 18.50 -2.69
N GLU A 26 19.50 18.52 -1.68
CA GLU A 26 19.65 17.41 -0.73
C GLU A 26 18.39 17.23 0.13
N ILE A 27 17.75 18.31 0.57
CA ILE A 27 16.48 18.26 1.28
C ILE A 27 15.40 17.64 0.39
N ALA A 28 15.27 18.11 -0.86
CA ALA A 28 14.29 17.58 -1.80
C ALA A 28 14.49 16.09 -2.12
N ASP A 29 15.74 15.62 -2.15
CA ASP A 29 16.07 14.21 -2.33
C ASP A 29 15.64 13.37 -1.12
N VAL A 30 15.91 13.85 0.10
CA VAL A 30 15.47 13.18 1.34
C VAL A 30 13.94 13.12 1.44
N GLU A 31 13.23 14.18 1.07
CA GLU A 31 11.77 14.19 1.02
C GLU A 31 11.23 13.15 0.03
N ARG A 32 11.88 12.99 -1.13
CA ARG A 32 11.51 12.01 -2.15
C ARG A 32 11.73 10.58 -1.66
N GLU A 33 12.86 10.31 -0.99
CA GLU A 33 13.16 9.01 -0.39
C GLU A 33 12.11 8.64 0.67
N ARG A 34 11.74 9.60 1.53
CA ARG A 34 10.68 9.42 2.54
C ARG A 34 9.33 9.11 1.90
N ALA A 35 8.95 9.86 0.86
CA ALA A 35 7.69 9.63 0.15
C ALA A 35 7.65 8.22 -0.49
N ALA A 36 8.77 7.79 -1.09
CA ALA A 36 8.88 6.44 -1.65
C ALA A 36 8.75 5.35 -0.58
N ALA A 37 9.36 5.55 0.59
CA ALA A 37 9.27 4.60 1.70
C ALA A 37 7.85 4.48 2.28
N HIS A 38 7.12 5.60 2.38
CA HIS A 38 5.70 5.56 2.75
C HIS A 38 4.82 4.84 1.72
N ALA A 39 5.08 5.05 0.42
CA ALA A 39 4.36 4.36 -0.64
C ALA A 39 4.59 2.84 -0.61
N GLU A 40 5.76 2.38 -0.19
CA GLU A 40 6.04 0.95 0.01
C GLU A 40 5.17 0.34 1.12
N ILE A 41 5.01 1.04 2.25
CA ILE A 41 4.11 0.62 3.33
C ILE A 41 2.66 0.58 2.83
N GLU A 42 2.19 1.64 2.16
CA GLU A 42 0.81 1.70 1.66
C GLU A 42 0.52 0.57 0.65
N ALA A 43 1.48 0.25 -0.21
CA ALA A 43 1.36 -0.87 -1.15
C ALA A 43 1.25 -2.21 -0.41
N ALA A 44 2.09 -2.45 0.59
CA ALA A 44 2.04 -3.67 1.40
C ALA A 44 0.73 -3.79 2.21
N GLU A 45 0.22 -2.69 2.75
CA GLU A 45 -1.09 -2.62 3.40
C GLU A 45 -2.22 -2.96 2.42
N GLY A 46 -2.16 -2.40 1.22
CA GLY A 46 -3.10 -2.69 0.14
C GLY A 46 -3.14 -4.18 -0.24
N GLU A 47 -1.99 -4.87 -0.26
CA GLU A 47 -1.95 -6.32 -0.47
C GLU A 47 -2.67 -7.09 0.64
N VAL A 48 -2.43 -6.74 1.91
CA VAL A 48 -3.09 -7.38 3.06
C VAL A 48 -4.61 -7.18 2.99
N ASP A 49 -5.05 -5.96 2.69
CA ASP A 49 -6.48 -5.64 2.63
C ASP A 49 -7.17 -6.30 1.43
N ALA A 50 -6.48 -6.45 0.30
CA ALA A 50 -6.98 -7.24 -0.83
C ALA A 50 -7.20 -8.71 -0.46
N ILE A 51 -6.26 -9.32 0.29
CA ILE A 51 -6.40 -10.72 0.75
C ILE A 51 -7.53 -10.83 1.79
N ARG A 52 -7.71 -9.85 2.66
CA ARG A 52 -8.85 -9.80 3.59
C ARG A 52 -10.18 -9.70 2.88
N ALA A 53 -10.27 -8.88 1.83
CA ALA A 53 -11.47 -8.80 1.00
C ALA A 53 -11.77 -10.14 0.33
N ALA A 54 -10.75 -10.80 -0.24
CA ALA A 54 -10.89 -12.14 -0.82
C ALA A 54 -11.36 -13.20 0.21
N LEU A 55 -10.92 -13.10 1.47
CA LEU A 55 -11.39 -13.97 2.54
C LEU A 55 -12.87 -13.76 2.86
N GLU A 56 -13.33 -12.50 2.89
CA GLU A 56 -14.75 -12.20 3.13
C GLU A 56 -15.63 -12.67 1.97
N ASP A 57 -15.15 -12.51 0.73
CA ASP A 57 -15.83 -13.04 -0.46
C ASP A 57 -15.92 -14.57 -0.41
N ALA A 58 -14.84 -15.27 -0.05
CA ALA A 58 -14.84 -16.72 0.11
C ALA A 58 -15.87 -17.18 1.15
N ARG A 59 -15.96 -16.51 2.30
CA ARG A 59 -16.96 -16.78 3.34
C ARG A 59 -18.39 -16.56 2.87
N SER A 60 -18.61 -15.48 2.12
CA SER A 60 -19.92 -15.18 1.52
C SER A 60 -20.34 -16.28 0.54
N VAL A 61 -19.40 -16.75 -0.29
CA VAL A 61 -19.63 -17.86 -1.23
C VAL A 61 -19.92 -19.15 -0.48
N ALA A 62 -19.14 -19.50 0.55
CA ALA A 62 -19.36 -20.69 1.37
C ALA A 62 -20.77 -20.66 2.01
N LYS A 63 -21.17 -19.53 2.59
CA LYS A 63 -22.51 -19.35 3.17
C LYS A 63 -23.63 -19.52 2.15
N ARG A 64 -23.44 -19.05 0.91
CA ARG A 64 -24.41 -19.27 -0.16
C ARG A 64 -24.50 -20.75 -0.53
N LEU A 65 -23.35 -21.43 -0.67
CA LEU A 65 -23.32 -22.86 -0.94
C LEU A 65 -23.99 -23.68 0.15
N ASP A 66 -23.85 -23.30 1.43
CA ASP A 66 -24.56 -23.91 2.56
C ASP A 66 -26.08 -23.79 2.44
N MET A 67 -26.58 -22.64 1.94
CA MET A 67 -28.02 -22.47 1.70
C MET A 67 -28.49 -23.32 0.53
N ASP A 68 -27.70 -23.38 -0.54
CA ASP A 68 -27.99 -24.21 -1.71
C ASP A 68 -27.99 -25.70 -1.34
N LEU A 69 -27.05 -26.13 -0.49
CA LEU A 69 -26.95 -27.48 0.06
C LEU A 69 -28.22 -27.87 0.81
N LYS A 70 -28.65 -27.04 1.78
CA LYS A 70 -29.89 -27.27 2.54
C LYS A 70 -31.11 -27.38 1.63
N SER A 71 -31.20 -26.52 0.61
CA SER A 71 -32.31 -26.59 -0.34
C SER A 71 -32.29 -27.87 -1.18
N ALA A 72 -31.10 -28.36 -1.54
CA ALA A 72 -30.95 -29.63 -2.26
C ALA A 72 -31.29 -30.84 -1.37
N GLU A 73 -30.84 -30.85 -0.12
CA GLU A 73 -31.19 -31.86 0.88
C GLU A 73 -32.71 -31.92 1.12
N GLU A 74 -33.39 -30.77 1.26
CA GLU A 74 -34.85 -30.73 1.38
C GLU A 74 -35.57 -31.34 0.18
N LYS A 75 -35.03 -31.19 -1.04
CA LYS A 75 -35.58 -31.84 -2.24
C LYS A 75 -35.40 -33.34 -2.20
N VAL A 76 -34.23 -33.82 -1.76
CA VAL A 76 -33.97 -35.27 -1.56
C VAL A 76 -34.96 -35.85 -0.55
N VAL A 77 -35.22 -35.16 0.56
CA VAL A 77 -36.23 -35.60 1.54
C VAL A 77 -37.62 -35.67 0.89
N LYS A 78 -38.04 -34.64 0.16
CA LYS A 78 -39.35 -34.63 -0.53
C LYS A 78 -39.48 -35.76 -1.57
N PHE A 79 -38.42 -36.07 -2.31
CA PHE A 79 -38.45 -37.18 -3.27
C PHE A 79 -38.52 -38.53 -2.57
N ASN A 80 -37.82 -38.71 -1.45
CA ASN A 80 -37.93 -39.91 -0.62
C ASN A 80 -39.35 -40.09 -0.07
N ASP A 81 -39.98 -39.02 0.44
CA ASP A 81 -41.37 -39.06 0.87
C ASP A 81 -42.32 -39.42 -0.29
N HIS A 82 -42.07 -38.87 -1.48
CA HIS A 82 -42.84 -39.19 -2.68
C HIS A 82 -42.71 -40.68 -3.04
N MET A 83 -41.50 -41.23 -3.01
CA MET A 83 -41.21 -42.65 -3.30
C MET A 83 -42.07 -43.59 -2.44
N LEU A 84 -42.30 -43.25 -1.16
CA LEU A 84 -43.14 -44.04 -0.24
C LEU A 84 -44.64 -44.00 -0.58
N ALA A 85 -45.10 -42.97 -1.30
CA ALA A 85 -46.50 -42.78 -1.65
C ALA A 85 -46.88 -43.48 -2.97
N VAL A 86 -45.91 -43.82 -3.81
CA VAL A 86 -46.18 -44.28 -5.18
C VAL A 86 -46.39 -45.79 -5.25
N LYS A 87 -47.31 -46.21 -6.12
CA LYS A 87 -47.79 -47.60 -6.17
C LYS A 87 -47.38 -48.35 -7.43
N THR A 88 -46.88 -47.65 -8.46
CA THR A 88 -46.46 -48.27 -9.71
C THR A 88 -44.94 -48.41 -9.77
N ASN A 89 -44.46 -49.50 -10.39
CA ASN A 89 -43.02 -49.74 -10.53
C ASN A 89 -42.32 -48.73 -11.44
N GLU A 90 -43.03 -48.19 -12.44
CA GLU A 90 -42.48 -47.22 -13.39
C GLU A 90 -42.24 -45.87 -12.71
N GLU A 91 -43.21 -45.39 -11.92
CA GLU A 91 -43.06 -44.15 -11.16
C GLU A 91 -42.01 -44.30 -10.03
N LEU A 92 -41.91 -45.47 -9.40
CA LEU A 92 -40.85 -45.77 -8.43
C LEU A 92 -39.46 -45.65 -9.05
N TRP A 93 -39.26 -46.20 -10.26
CA TRP A 93 -37.98 -46.14 -10.96
C TRP A 93 -37.61 -44.70 -11.35
N ALA A 94 -38.58 -43.93 -11.86
CA ALA A 94 -38.37 -42.52 -12.18
C ALA A 94 -37.96 -41.68 -10.95
N ILE A 95 -38.61 -41.89 -9.80
CA ILE A 95 -38.27 -41.17 -8.56
C ILE A 95 -36.88 -41.57 -8.04
N GLN A 96 -36.50 -42.85 -8.16
CA GLN A 96 -35.15 -43.30 -7.80
C GLN A 96 -34.07 -42.62 -8.65
N GLU A 97 -34.30 -42.43 -9.95
CA GLU A 97 -33.37 -41.71 -10.82
C GLU A 97 -33.24 -40.23 -10.41
N GLU A 98 -34.35 -39.57 -10.12
CA GLU A 98 -34.38 -38.17 -9.64
C GLU A 98 -33.69 -38.00 -8.27
N ILE A 99 -33.89 -38.93 -7.33
CA ILE A 99 -33.15 -38.96 -6.05
C ILE A 99 -31.65 -39.09 -6.33
N GLY A 100 -31.24 -40.03 -7.17
CA GLY A 100 -29.83 -40.22 -7.51
C GLY A 100 -29.20 -39.01 -8.22
N TYR A 101 -29.98 -38.22 -8.97
CA TYR A 101 -29.53 -36.95 -9.52
C TYR A 101 -29.38 -35.87 -8.42
N ALA A 102 -30.37 -35.77 -7.54
CA ALA A 102 -30.35 -34.82 -6.43
C ALA A 102 -29.21 -35.09 -5.43
N GLU A 103 -28.94 -36.36 -5.08
CA GLU A 103 -27.83 -36.76 -4.22
C GLU A 103 -26.47 -36.43 -4.86
N ARG A 104 -26.32 -36.63 -6.18
CA ARG A 104 -25.10 -36.20 -6.90
C ARG A 104 -24.93 -34.69 -6.87
N ALA A 105 -26.02 -33.93 -6.97
CA ALA A 105 -25.98 -32.47 -6.87
C ALA A 105 -25.59 -32.02 -5.46
N VAL A 106 -26.12 -32.65 -4.41
CA VAL A 106 -25.73 -32.43 -3.00
C VAL A 106 -24.22 -32.66 -2.83
N SER A 107 -23.72 -33.83 -3.24
CA SER A 107 -22.30 -34.17 -3.13
C SER A 107 -21.38 -33.19 -3.88
N ALA A 108 -21.82 -32.68 -5.04
CA ALA A 108 -21.08 -31.66 -5.78
C ALA A 108 -21.04 -30.31 -5.05
N VAL A 109 -22.10 -29.93 -4.32
CA VAL A 109 -22.12 -28.71 -3.51
C VAL A 109 -21.26 -28.88 -2.26
N GLU A 110 -21.33 -30.02 -1.58
CA GLU A 110 -20.46 -30.34 -0.43
C GLU A 110 -18.97 -30.26 -0.80
N THR A 111 -18.60 -30.82 -1.96
CA THR A 111 -17.24 -30.74 -2.48
C THR A 111 -16.79 -29.29 -2.64
N LYS A 112 -17.64 -28.42 -3.21
CA LYS A 112 -17.33 -26.99 -3.36
C LYS A 112 -17.24 -26.25 -2.03
N ILE A 113 -18.02 -26.66 -1.02
CA ILE A 113 -17.94 -26.09 0.33
C ILE A 113 -16.57 -26.42 0.94
N LEU A 114 -16.14 -27.69 0.84
CA LEU A 114 -14.82 -28.11 1.32
C LEU A 114 -13.69 -27.33 0.62
N GLU A 115 -13.76 -27.18 -0.70
CA GLU A 115 -12.79 -26.37 -1.47
C GLU A 115 -12.75 -24.91 -0.99
N GLN A 116 -13.90 -24.32 -0.65
CA GLN A 116 -13.94 -22.96 -0.10
C GLN A 116 -13.38 -22.87 1.31
N LEU A 117 -13.62 -23.86 2.17
CA LEU A 117 -13.05 -23.89 3.52
C LEU A 117 -11.52 -24.01 3.46
N GLU A 118 -10.98 -24.84 2.57
CA GLU A 118 -9.53 -24.94 2.32
C GLU A 118 -8.98 -23.60 1.80
N ASN A 119 -9.67 -22.95 0.87
CA ASN A 119 -9.30 -21.64 0.37
C ASN A 119 -9.29 -20.59 1.49
N GLU A 120 -10.32 -20.54 2.34
CA GLU A 120 -10.37 -19.64 3.49
C GLU A 120 -9.18 -19.84 4.43
N ASP A 121 -8.81 -21.08 4.74
CA ASP A 121 -7.68 -21.37 5.61
C ASP A 121 -6.35 -20.97 4.97
N SER A 122 -6.20 -21.19 3.66
CA SER A 122 -5.04 -20.71 2.89
C SER A 122 -4.93 -19.18 2.92
N LEU A 123 -6.04 -18.46 2.79
CA LEU A 123 -6.11 -17.01 2.85
C LEU A 123 -5.77 -16.49 4.26
N LYS A 124 -6.26 -17.14 5.33
CA LYS A 124 -5.89 -16.80 6.71
C LYS A 124 -4.39 -16.95 6.95
N VAL A 125 -3.79 -18.03 6.46
CA VAL A 125 -2.33 -18.24 6.55
C VAL A 125 -1.58 -17.16 5.75
N SER A 126 -2.07 -16.81 4.55
CA SER A 126 -1.49 -15.76 3.72
C SER A 126 -1.53 -14.39 4.43
N ILE A 127 -2.68 -14.03 5.04
CA ILE A 127 -2.83 -12.81 5.85
C ILE A 127 -1.82 -12.80 7.01
N GLY A 128 -1.65 -13.93 7.71
CA GLY A 128 -0.68 -14.04 8.80
C GLY A 128 0.76 -13.78 8.33
N LYS A 129 1.17 -14.40 7.22
CA LYS A 129 2.49 -14.20 6.61
C LYS A 129 2.69 -12.76 6.16
N LYS A 130 1.73 -12.21 5.41
CA LYS A 130 1.80 -10.84 4.88
C LYS A 130 1.81 -9.78 5.98
N ASN A 131 1.07 -9.99 7.07
CA ASN A 131 1.16 -9.10 8.24
C ASN A 131 2.54 -9.15 8.91
N SER A 132 3.17 -10.32 8.97
CA SER A 132 4.53 -10.45 9.51
C SER A 132 5.55 -9.75 8.61
N GLU A 133 5.44 -9.94 7.29
CA GLU A 133 6.27 -9.24 6.30
C GLU A 133 6.09 -7.72 6.41
N LEU A 134 4.84 -7.26 6.49
CA LEU A 134 4.49 -5.85 6.65
C LEU A 134 5.03 -5.25 7.95
N ALA A 135 5.01 -6.01 9.05
CA ALA A 135 5.60 -5.55 10.31
C ALA A 135 7.11 -5.33 10.17
N HIS A 136 7.84 -6.23 9.49
CA HIS A 136 9.27 -6.06 9.22
C HIS A 136 9.56 -4.89 8.27
N VAL A 137 8.75 -4.73 7.22
CA VAL A 137 8.87 -3.60 6.29
C VAL A 137 8.64 -2.29 7.04
N ARG A 138 7.59 -2.19 7.86
CA ARG A 138 7.30 -1.01 8.67
C ARG A 138 8.45 -0.68 9.62
N GLU A 139 8.99 -1.66 10.34
CA GLU A 139 10.12 -1.42 11.25
C GLU A 139 11.35 -0.87 10.51
N SER A 140 11.67 -1.46 9.34
CA SER A 140 12.81 -1.00 8.54
C SER A 140 12.58 0.39 7.94
N VAL A 141 11.36 0.66 7.46
CA VAL A 141 10.98 1.95 6.87
C VAL A 141 10.90 3.03 7.94
N ASP A 142 10.33 2.76 9.11
CA ASP A 142 10.25 3.72 10.23
C ASP A 142 11.65 4.13 10.70
N ALA A 143 12.58 3.17 10.77
CA ALA A 143 13.99 3.47 11.06
C ALA A 143 14.62 4.35 9.96
N ALA A 144 14.37 4.06 8.69
CA ALA A 144 14.86 4.87 7.57
C ALA A 144 14.27 6.30 7.59
N ILE A 145 12.98 6.44 7.89
CA ILE A 145 12.29 7.73 8.01
C ILE A 145 12.85 8.52 9.19
N ALA A 146 13.13 7.88 10.33
CA ALA A 146 13.73 8.55 11.47
C ALA A 146 15.12 9.12 11.13
N VAL A 147 15.95 8.36 10.41
CA VAL A 147 17.26 8.82 9.91
C VAL A 147 17.10 9.97 8.91
N ALA A 148 16.16 9.86 7.97
CA ALA A 148 15.84 10.90 7.00
C ALA A 148 15.41 12.19 7.68
N ASN A 149 14.50 12.12 8.65
CA ASN A 149 14.03 13.29 9.41
C ASN A 149 15.16 13.95 10.22
N HIS A 150 16.07 13.15 10.79
CA HIS A 150 17.24 13.69 11.49
C HIS A 150 18.16 14.44 10.52
N LYS A 151 18.47 13.83 9.37
CA LYS A 151 19.30 14.45 8.32
C LYS A 151 18.65 15.73 7.78
N GLU A 152 17.35 15.73 7.54
CA GLU A 152 16.60 16.91 7.11
C GLU A 152 16.68 18.04 8.14
N ALA A 153 16.51 17.74 9.44
CA ALA A 153 16.62 18.73 10.50
C ALA A 153 18.04 19.35 10.58
N GLU A 154 19.08 18.53 10.38
CA GLU A 154 20.46 19.01 10.28
C GLU A 154 20.66 19.92 9.06
N LEU A 155 20.18 19.50 7.88
CA LEU A 155 20.26 20.29 6.65
C LEU A 155 19.53 21.63 6.77
N ILE A 156 18.34 21.65 7.36
CA ILE A 156 17.59 22.89 7.63
C ILE A 156 18.37 23.82 8.57
N SER A 157 19.02 23.28 9.60
CA SER A 157 19.86 24.06 10.52
C SER A 157 21.09 24.66 9.83
N VAL A 158 21.74 23.88 8.96
CA VAL A 158 22.88 24.34 8.14
C VAL A 158 22.42 25.39 7.14
N LYS A 159 21.27 25.18 6.49
CA LYS A 159 20.65 26.15 5.58
C LYS A 159 20.40 27.49 6.26
N ALA A 160 19.78 27.48 7.44
CA ALA A 160 19.50 28.71 8.19
C ALA A 160 20.79 29.50 8.50
N LYS A 161 21.86 28.82 8.91
CA LYS A 161 23.17 29.47 9.14
C LYS A 161 23.75 30.03 7.85
N ALA A 162 23.65 29.30 6.74
CA ALA A 162 24.12 29.75 5.43
C ALA A 162 23.33 30.98 4.95
N ASP A 163 22.01 31.01 5.13
CA ASP A 163 21.14 32.16 4.83
C ASP A 163 21.50 33.40 5.67
N ASP A 164 21.78 33.21 6.97
CA ASP A 164 22.25 34.29 7.86
C ASP A 164 23.60 34.85 7.39
N THR A 165 24.54 33.97 7.03
CA THR A 165 25.86 34.41 6.52
C THR A 165 25.72 35.15 5.20
N LEU A 166 24.87 34.67 4.29
CA LEU A 166 24.59 35.31 3.01
C LEU A 166 23.99 36.70 3.22
N SER A 167 23.03 36.84 4.13
CA SER A 167 22.42 38.14 4.46
C SER A 167 23.46 39.13 4.98
N SER A 168 24.33 38.68 5.91
CA SER A 168 25.41 39.51 6.45
C SER A 168 26.46 39.92 5.40
N LEU A 169 26.73 39.07 4.40
CA LEU A 169 27.65 39.35 3.31
C LEU A 169 27.03 40.33 2.32
N GLN A 170 25.73 40.20 2.03
CA GLN A 170 25.00 41.09 1.12
C GLN A 170 24.89 42.52 1.67
N GLU A 171 24.69 42.70 2.98
CA GLU A 171 24.68 44.03 3.63
C GLU A 171 26.01 44.79 3.49
N ARG A 172 27.11 44.07 3.30
CA ARG A 172 28.46 44.66 3.21
C ARG A 172 28.85 45.07 1.78
N ILE A 173 28.03 44.78 0.76
CA ILE A 173 28.32 45.05 -0.65
C ILE A 173 27.66 46.36 -1.10
N PRO A 174 28.35 47.23 -1.86
CA PRO A 174 27.73 48.40 -2.50
C PRO A 174 26.59 48.03 -3.46
N GLU A 175 25.46 48.74 -3.39
CA GLU A 175 24.25 48.47 -4.21
C GLU A 175 24.52 48.36 -5.73
N ASP A 176 25.46 49.15 -6.26
CA ASP A 176 25.79 49.15 -7.69
C ASP A 176 26.44 47.84 -8.17
N LEU A 177 27.18 47.15 -7.30
CA LEU A 177 27.77 45.85 -7.61
C LEU A 177 26.74 44.71 -7.48
N MET A 178 25.85 44.79 -6.48
CA MET A 178 24.74 43.84 -6.33
C MET A 178 23.75 43.91 -7.49
N LYS A 179 23.43 45.11 -8.00
CA LYS A 179 22.57 45.26 -9.19
C LYS A 179 23.16 44.59 -10.43
N LYS A 180 24.48 44.72 -10.64
CA LYS A 180 25.16 44.07 -11.78
C LYS A 180 25.19 42.55 -11.62
N TYR A 181 25.42 42.05 -10.41
CA TYR A 181 25.35 40.61 -10.12
C TYR A 181 23.95 40.05 -10.36
N GLY A 182 22.90 40.72 -9.87
CA GLY A 182 21.50 40.32 -10.09
C GLY A 182 21.12 40.26 -11.57
N ASN A 183 21.58 41.23 -12.37
CA ASN A 183 21.36 41.23 -13.83
C ASN A 183 22.07 40.06 -14.54
N ILE A 184 23.22 39.60 -14.04
CA ILE A 184 23.95 38.44 -14.62
C ILE A 184 23.32 37.11 -14.16
N LYS A 185 22.82 37.05 -12.93
CA LYS A 185 22.17 35.85 -12.35
C LYS A 185 20.79 35.54 -12.95
N MET A 186 20.08 36.55 -13.48
CA MET A 186 18.76 36.39 -14.12
C MET A 186 18.81 35.98 -15.60
N VAL A 187 19.97 36.07 -16.26
CA VAL A 187 20.19 35.65 -17.66
C VAL A 187 20.63 34.20 -17.69
#